data_AF-A0A2E9BP41-F1
#
_entry.id   AF-A0A2E9BP41-F1
#
_cell.length_a   1.000
_cell.length_b   1.000
_cell.length_c   1.000
_cell.angle_alpha   90.00
_cell.angle_beta   90.00
_cell.angle_gamma   90.00
#
_symmetry.space_group_name_H-M   'P 1'
#
loop_
_entity.id
_entity.type
_entity.pdbx_description
1 polymer ?
#
loop_
_entity_poly.entity_id
_entity_poly.type
_entity_poly.pdbx_seq_one_letter_code
_entity_poly.pdbx_strand_id
1 'polypeptide(L)'
;MLFSPERHEPLRTDAWDEGLAREAIERIVRDTEARFTPEGLWPMHPDDASNPDPQYLLYWGASGVIWALHHLQERGAARLARDYAPVVPGLIAANRAAMGRPA
;
A
#
# COMPACT_ATOMS: atom_id res chain seq x y z
N MET A 1 -21.47 -19.91 3.05
CA MET A 1 -22.16 -18.64 2.74
C MET A 1 -21.09 -17.65 2.28
N LEU A 2 -21.20 -17.04 1.10
CA LEU A 2 -20.16 -16.19 0.49
C LEU A 2 -20.18 -14.73 0.98
N PHE A 3 -21.33 -14.28 1.48
CA PHE A 3 -21.52 -12.94 2.04
C PHE A 3 -21.87 -13.04 3.53
N SER A 4 -21.24 -12.18 4.34
CA SER A 4 -21.37 -12.12 5.79
C SER A 4 -21.51 -10.63 6.16
N PRO A 5 -22.71 -10.17 6.55
CA PRO A 5 -22.95 -8.75 6.85
C PRO A 5 -22.00 -8.20 7.91
N GLU A 6 -21.66 -9.00 8.93
CA GLU A 6 -20.75 -8.64 10.02
C GLU A 6 -19.30 -8.41 9.57
N ARG A 7 -18.93 -8.83 8.36
CA ARG A 7 -17.59 -8.60 7.76
C ARG A 7 -17.58 -7.46 6.73
N HIS A 8 -18.71 -6.78 6.50
CA HIS A 8 -18.85 -5.74 5.50
C HIS A 8 -19.42 -4.46 6.12
N GLU A 9 -19.04 -3.32 5.57
CA GLU A 9 -19.70 -2.06 5.91
C GLU A 9 -21.06 -1.96 5.21
N PRO A 10 -22.12 -1.46 5.89
CA PRO A 10 -23.42 -1.25 5.27
C PRO A 10 -23.33 -0.17 4.19
N LEU A 11 -24.13 -0.32 3.12
CA LEU A 11 -24.19 0.68 2.06
C LEU A 11 -24.71 2.01 2.61
N ARG A 12 -23.95 3.08 2.41
CA ARG A 12 -24.36 4.44 2.75
C ARG A 12 -25.31 4.98 1.69
N THR A 13 -26.38 5.64 2.12
CA THR A 13 -27.35 6.31 1.24
C THR A 13 -27.09 7.81 1.11
N ASP A 14 -25.99 8.30 1.69
CA ASP A 14 -25.58 9.68 1.59
C ASP A 14 -25.16 10.03 0.15
N ALA A 15 -25.29 11.29 -0.22
CA ALA A 15 -24.75 11.78 -1.49
C ALA A 15 -23.21 11.70 -1.50
N TRP A 16 -22.62 11.59 -2.69
CA TRP A 16 -21.17 11.60 -2.85
C TRP A 16 -20.58 12.94 -2.40
N ASP A 17 -19.46 12.87 -1.68
CA ASP A 17 -18.72 14.02 -1.15
C ASP A 17 -17.22 13.85 -1.47
N GLU A 18 -16.68 14.79 -2.26
CA GLU A 18 -15.26 14.80 -2.63
C GLU A 18 -14.34 15.01 -1.43
N GLY A 19 -14.74 15.87 -0.49
CA GLY A 19 -13.97 16.19 0.71
C GLY A 19 -13.78 14.96 1.58
N LEU A 20 -14.85 14.20 1.83
CA LEU A 20 -14.76 12.94 2.57
C LEU A 20 -13.85 11.92 1.88
N ALA A 21 -13.90 11.84 0.55
CA ALA A 21 -13.02 10.96 -0.21
C ALA A 21 -11.54 11.38 -0.07
N ARG A 22 -11.25 12.68 -0.15
CA ARG A 22 -9.89 13.23 0.02
C ARG A 22 -9.37 12.99 1.43
N GLU A 23 -10.16 13.27 2.46
CA GLU A 23 -9.79 13.01 3.85
C GLU A 23 -9.49 11.53 4.10
N ALA A 24 -10.28 10.63 3.50
CA ALA A 24 -10.03 9.20 3.58
C ALA A 24 -8.71 8.80 2.91
N ILE A 25 -8.42 9.31 1.71
CA ILE A 25 -7.15 9.07 1.00
C ILE A 25 -5.98 9.55 1.85
N GLU A 26 -6.02 10.78 2.37
CA GLU A 26 -4.94 11.31 3.18
C GLU A 26 -4.73 10.51 4.47
N ARG A 27 -5.81 10.07 5.12
CA ARG A 27 -5.73 9.23 6.32
C ARG A 27 -5.05 7.90 6.01
N ILE A 28 -5.44 7.24 4.91
CA ILE A 28 -4.82 5.99 4.47
C ILE A 28 -3.34 6.21 4.17
N VAL A 29 -2.99 7.26 3.41
CA VAL A 29 -1.60 7.58 3.07
C VAL A 29 -0.76 7.79 4.33
N ARG A 30 -1.20 8.66 5.25
CA ARG A 30 -0.48 8.91 6.52
C ARG A 30 -0.24 7.62 7.31
N ASP A 31 -1.26 6.78 7.39
CA ASP A 31 -1.23 5.52 8.12
C ASP A 31 -0.30 4.48 7.44
N THR A 32 -0.31 4.43 6.11
CA THR A 32 0.64 3.66 5.32
C THR A 32 2.08 4.16 5.56
N GLU A 33 2.34 5.46 5.47
CA GLU A 33 3.67 6.02 5.70
C GLU A 33 4.18 5.74 7.13
N ALA A 34 3.30 5.81 8.13
CA ALA A 34 3.65 5.60 9.54
C ALA A 34 4.16 4.18 9.84
N ARG A 35 3.78 3.20 9.01
CA ARG A 35 4.12 1.78 9.20
C ARG A 35 5.32 1.33 8.37
N PHE A 36 5.86 2.21 7.54
CA PHE A 36 7.01 1.91 6.72
C PHE A 36 8.32 1.88 7.54
N THR A 37 9.15 0.87 7.27
CA THR A 37 10.57 0.86 7.67
C THR A 37 11.45 0.53 6.45
N PRO A 38 12.66 1.11 6.32
CA PRO A 38 13.55 0.77 5.20
C PRO A 38 13.93 -0.72 5.15
N GLU A 39 14.07 -1.36 6.31
CA GLU A 39 14.48 -2.75 6.44
C GLU A 39 13.31 -3.73 6.30
N GLY A 40 12.14 -3.38 6.86
CA GLY A 40 10.96 -4.26 6.92
C GLY A 40 9.83 -3.91 5.96
N LEU A 41 9.95 -2.80 5.22
CA LEU A 41 8.95 -2.31 4.27
C LEU A 41 7.56 -2.21 4.91
N TRP A 42 6.56 -2.90 4.33
CA TRP A 42 5.25 -3.15 4.93
C TRP A 42 5.07 -4.67 5.09
N PRO A 43 4.93 -5.17 6.33
CA PRO A 43 4.73 -6.59 6.58
C PRO A 43 3.33 -7.03 6.12
N MET A 44 3.20 -8.32 5.84
CA MET A 44 1.92 -8.93 5.55
C MET A 44 1.03 -8.94 6.81
N HIS A 45 -0.27 -8.77 6.62
CA HIS A 45 -1.21 -8.88 7.73
C HIS A 45 -1.23 -10.34 8.24
N PRO A 46 -1.25 -10.59 9.57
CA PRO A 46 -1.23 -11.95 10.13
C PRO A 46 -2.39 -12.84 9.65
N ASP A 47 -3.54 -12.23 9.33
CA ASP A 47 -4.69 -12.96 8.81
C ASP A 47 -4.59 -13.25 7.31
N ASP A 48 -3.65 -12.62 6.59
CA ASP A 48 -3.45 -12.77 5.14
C ASP A 48 -2.34 -13.77 4.79
N ALA A 49 -1.40 -14.06 5.70
CA ALA A 49 -0.47 -15.19 5.57
C ALA A 49 0.17 -15.63 6.88
N SER A 50 0.62 -16.88 6.88
CA SER A 50 1.43 -17.45 7.96
C SER A 50 2.85 -16.87 8.07
N ASN A 51 3.36 -16.25 7.00
CA ASN A 51 4.65 -15.55 7.00
C ASN A 51 4.43 -14.03 6.93
N PRO A 52 4.89 -13.24 7.92
CA PRO A 52 4.75 -11.79 7.92
C PRO A 52 5.75 -11.06 6.99
N ASP A 53 6.69 -11.77 6.36
CA ASP A 53 7.70 -11.18 5.49
C ASP A 53 7.09 -10.26 4.42
N PRO A 54 7.69 -9.08 4.18
CA PRO A 54 7.17 -8.15 3.19
C PRO A 54 7.25 -8.73 1.78
N GLN A 55 6.27 -8.37 0.95
CA GLN A 55 6.26 -8.69 -0.47
C GLN A 55 6.90 -7.54 -1.27
N TYR A 56 7.53 -7.87 -2.40
CA TYR A 56 8.31 -6.90 -3.20
C TYR A 56 7.72 -6.61 -4.58
N LEU A 57 6.70 -7.35 -5.01
CA LEU A 57 6.18 -7.26 -6.37
C LEU A 57 5.37 -5.98 -6.59
N LEU A 58 5.27 -5.54 -7.86
CA LEU A 58 4.46 -4.38 -8.23
C LEU A 58 2.96 -4.63 -7.97
N TYR A 59 2.47 -5.81 -8.33
CA TYR A 59 1.06 -6.18 -8.12
C TYR A 59 0.75 -6.43 -6.64
N TRP A 60 1.71 -6.99 -5.91
CA TRP A 60 1.54 -7.40 -4.52
C TRP A 60 2.84 -7.18 -3.77
N GLY A 61 2.98 -6.01 -3.14
CA GLY A 61 4.17 -5.68 -2.37
C GLY A 61 4.55 -4.20 -2.38
N ALA A 62 5.68 -3.92 -1.74
CA ALA A 62 6.20 -2.59 -1.50
C ALA A 62 6.42 -1.77 -2.78
N SER A 63 6.77 -2.41 -3.90
CA SER A 63 6.91 -1.71 -5.20
C SER A 63 5.58 -1.08 -5.64
N GLY A 64 4.46 -1.80 -5.47
CA GLY A 64 3.11 -1.30 -5.76
C GLY A 64 2.70 -0.18 -4.81
N VAL A 65 2.99 -0.33 -3.52
CA VAL A 65 2.69 0.69 -2.50
C VAL A 65 3.43 1.98 -2.80
N ILE A 66 4.75 1.92 -3.05
CA ILE A 66 5.57 3.10 -3.38
C ILE A 66 5.05 3.78 -4.66
N TRP A 67 4.76 3.00 -5.71
CA TRP A 67 4.18 3.54 -6.93
C TRP A 67 2.85 4.26 -6.67
N ALA A 68 1.95 3.66 -5.89
CA ALA A 68 0.64 4.24 -5.58
C ALA A 68 0.77 5.53 -4.77
N LEU A 69 1.67 5.58 -3.78
CA LEU A 69 1.94 6.78 -2.99
C LEU A 69 2.43 7.94 -3.86
N HIS A 70 3.40 7.67 -4.75
CA HIS A 70 3.88 8.67 -5.69
C HIS A 70 2.77 9.11 -6.66
N HIS A 71 1.98 8.18 -7.18
CA HIS A 71 0.86 8.48 -8.06
C HIS A 71 -0.17 9.41 -7.39
N LEU A 72 -0.55 9.13 -6.14
CA LEU A 72 -1.47 9.97 -5.39
C LEU A 72 -0.91 11.38 -5.17
N GLN A 73 0.40 11.50 -4.92
CA GLN A 73 1.05 12.80 -4.81
C GLN A 73 1.05 13.58 -6.13
N GLU A 74 1.39 12.93 -7.25
CA GLU A 74 1.37 13.53 -8.58
C GLU A 74 -0.03 14.00 -8.99
N ARG A 75 -1.08 13.30 -8.54
CA ARG A 75 -2.48 13.67 -8.76
C ARG A 75 -3.00 14.74 -7.78
N GLY A 76 -2.18 15.20 -6.83
CA GLY A 76 -2.60 16.16 -5.81
C GLY A 76 -3.64 15.59 -4.83
N ALA A 77 -3.68 14.27 -4.67
CA ALA A 77 -4.60 13.59 -3.76
C ALA A 77 -4.01 13.39 -2.35
N ALA A 78 -2.69 13.45 -2.22
CA ALA A 78 -1.99 13.41 -0.93
C ALA A 78 -0.65 14.15 -1.03
N ARG A 79 -0.04 14.44 0.12
CA ARG A 79 1.35 14.91 0.23
C ARG A 79 2.14 13.89 1.03
N LEU A 80 3.21 13.37 0.47
CA LEU A 80 4.07 12.40 1.16
C LEU A 80 4.96 13.11 2.19
N ALA A 81 5.17 12.45 3.32
CA ALA A 81 6.07 12.90 4.37
C ALA A 81 7.51 12.42 4.18
N ARG A 82 7.76 11.47 3.25
CA ARG A 82 9.07 10.89 3.02
C ARG A 82 9.41 10.66 1.55
N ASP A 83 10.71 10.51 1.30
CA ASP A 83 11.26 10.07 0.02
C ASP A 83 11.55 8.56 0.06
N TYR A 84 10.96 7.83 -0.89
CA TYR A 84 11.12 6.38 -1.03
C TYR A 84 12.19 5.99 -2.05
N ALA A 85 12.72 6.94 -2.83
CA ALA A 85 13.69 6.68 -3.89
C ALA A 85 14.91 5.86 -3.43
N PRO A 86 15.49 6.05 -2.22
CA PRO A 86 16.63 5.26 -1.77
C PRO A 86 16.35 3.75 -1.63
N VAL A 87 15.10 3.34 -1.42
CA VAL A 87 14.72 1.93 -1.19
C VAL A 87 14.41 1.19 -2.50
N VAL A 88 14.02 1.91 -3.54
CA VAL A 88 13.61 1.33 -4.84
C VAL A 88 14.67 0.41 -5.48
N PRO A 89 15.99 0.74 -5.50
CA PRO A 89 17.00 -0.15 -6.08
C PRO A 89 17.02 -1.55 -5.45
N GLY A 90 16.85 -1.64 -4.12
CA GLY A 90 16.81 -2.91 -3.40
C GLY A 90 15.58 -3.75 -3.77
N LEU A 91 14.44 -3.08 -4.00
CA LEU A 91 13.19 -3.75 -4.41
C LEU A 91 13.29 -4.36 -5.81
N ILE A 92 13.98 -3.70 -6.75
CA ILE A 92 14.18 -4.22 -8.11
C ILE A 92 14.97 -5.53 -8.07
N ALA A 93 16.05 -5.59 -7.28
CA ALA A 93 16.85 -6.80 -7.13
C ALA A 93 16.04 -7.94 -6.51
N ALA A 94 15.31 -7.67 -5.41
CA ALA A 94 14.45 -8.66 -4.76
C ALA A 94 13.33 -9.15 -5.69
N ASN A 95 12.71 -8.26 -6.46
CA ASN A 95 11.68 -8.59 -7.45
C ASN A 95 12.22 -9.52 -8.54
N ARG A 96 13.39 -9.22 -9.11
CA ARG A 96 14.03 -10.07 -10.14
C ARG A 96 14.34 -11.46 -9.61
N ALA A 97 14.90 -11.54 -8.41
CA ALA A 97 15.19 -12.81 -7.75
C ALA A 97 13.92 -13.65 -7.54
N ALA A 98 12.84 -13.05 -7.04
CA ALA A 98 11.55 -13.73 -6.86
C ALA A 98 10.94 -14.23 -8.17
N MET A 99 11.19 -13.52 -9.28
CA MET A 99 10.72 -13.89 -10.62
C MET A 99 11.68 -14.84 -11.38
N GLY A 100 12.75 -15.33 -10.74
CA GLY A 100 13.73 -16.23 -11.35
C GLY A 100 14.59 -15.60 -12.44
N ARG A 101 14.74 -14.26 -12.44
CA ARG A 101 15.57 -13.52 -13.39
C ARG A 101 16.90 -13.12 -12.74
N PRO A 102 18.04 -13.17 -13.46
CA PRO A 102 19.31 -12.71 -12.92
C PRO A 102 19.24 -11.23 -12.53
N ALA A 103 19.99 -10.88 -11.48
CA ALA A 103 20.05 -9.54 -10.90
C ALA A 103 20.59 -8.50 -11.90
#